data_AF-A0A957QE01-F1
#
_entry.id   AF-A0A957QE01-F1
#
_cell.length_a   1.000
_cell.length_b   1.000
_cell.length_c   1.000
_cell.angle_alpha   90.00
_cell.angle_beta   90.00
_cell.angle_gamma   90.00
#
_symmetry.space_group_name_H-M   'P 1'
#
loop_
_entity.id
_entity.type
_entity.pdbx_description
1 polymer ?
#
loop_
_entity_poly.entity_id
_entity_poly.type
_entity_poly.pdbx_seq_one_letter_code
_entity_poly.pdbx_strand_id
1 'polypeptide(L)'
;AVGSSPGGGGALQRYDHRTKQIRLVTVWPEMYTGLGAESMKYRFPWTFPILFSPHDSGVLYTCGNHVFRSTDEGESWETISPDLTRNDPTKLVPSGGPLTLDTSGAEHYCTIASFIESQHEAGVFWSGSDDGLLHISRDGGANWTNITPDDLPEWSFITAIEQSPHDAATVYVSATRLKLDDYQPYLFKTTDYGQSWQRIDGSFPTYQERTQITRVIREDPAAQGLLYVGTETGLYFSLDDGASWQRMESNLPVAPIYDLKVKKDDLVVGTHGRAFWILDDLTPLRQAAQIAGDLRARHAQAVLFPPRETERLTLGWSVNMFRGPGKNYMMGLGSAITFTEGKGEHGEQRRIMLDAGENPPQGVIIYYWLNEAPTDPIALTVLDSENNEIKRFTSKPADTTAATKNNDKKEEDPNAILPAKEGLNRFIWDMRYPEATKVPGDLTTENSIAATGPRAATGDYVVQLTVGGTTQTECFRISADPRVHVSQEAMDAQFQLWKQIRDKVDETHQGINKLRKIRKQLDIWNEQAADNEQITTAANAIKEKLTAIEEHLIQTKAASAGDRLRMPSKLNTKLINLISIVAAA
;
A
#
# COMPACT_ATOMS: atom_id res chain seq x y z
N ALA A 1 -7.83 11.98 22.03
CA ALA A 1 -7.03 10.75 22.07
C ALA A 1 -6.92 10.28 23.52
N VAL A 2 -6.84 8.98 23.74
CA VAL A 2 -6.54 8.40 25.05
C VAL A 2 -5.32 7.51 24.89
N GLY A 3 -4.37 7.56 25.83
CA GLY A 3 -3.16 6.76 25.76
C GLY A 3 -2.45 6.62 27.09
N SER A 4 -1.64 5.57 27.23
CA SER A 4 -0.77 5.39 28.39
C SER A 4 0.43 6.33 28.33
N SER A 5 0.86 6.81 29.49
CA SER A 5 2.08 7.61 29.62
C SER A 5 3.29 6.70 29.88
N PRO A 6 4.51 7.05 29.43
CA PRO A 6 5.72 6.36 29.86
C PRO A 6 5.93 6.51 31.37
N GLY A 7 6.24 5.42 32.06
CA GLY A 7 6.35 5.35 33.52
C GLY A 7 5.27 4.45 34.10
N GLY A 8 5.67 3.46 34.91
CA GLY A 8 4.78 2.44 35.45
C GLY A 8 3.60 2.96 36.29
N GLY A 9 2.71 2.06 36.70
CA GLY A 9 1.59 2.39 37.59
C GLY A 9 0.29 2.82 36.90
N GLY A 10 0.04 2.36 35.67
CA GLY A 10 -1.28 2.47 35.02
C GLY A 10 -1.68 3.88 34.58
N ALA A 11 -0.73 4.80 34.42
CA ALA A 11 -1.00 6.18 34.06
C ALA A 11 -1.72 6.28 32.70
N LEU A 12 -2.94 6.80 32.71
CA LEU A 12 -3.79 6.96 31.53
C LEU A 12 -4.14 8.44 31.33
N GLN A 13 -3.98 8.92 30.10
CA GLN A 13 -4.18 10.33 29.75
C GLN A 13 -5.22 10.49 28.65
N ARG A 14 -6.09 11.49 28.81
CA ARG A 14 -6.99 11.99 27.78
C ARG A 14 -6.44 13.31 27.24
N TYR A 15 -6.24 13.39 25.93
CA TYR A 15 -5.89 14.61 25.21
C TYR A 15 -7.07 15.13 24.38
N ASP A 16 -7.45 16.38 24.63
CA ASP A 16 -8.49 17.09 23.88
C ASP A 16 -7.84 17.90 22.73
N HIS A 17 -8.12 17.51 21.49
CA HIS A 17 -7.54 18.18 20.32
C HIS A 17 -8.07 19.60 20.10
N ARG A 18 -9.23 19.96 20.66
CA ARG A 18 -9.85 21.28 20.53
C ARG A 18 -9.28 22.25 21.55
N THR A 19 -9.21 21.85 22.82
CA THR A 19 -8.67 22.71 23.90
C THR A 19 -7.16 22.61 24.06
N LYS A 20 -6.53 21.60 23.44
CA LYS A 20 -5.10 21.26 23.59
C LYS A 20 -4.70 20.89 25.02
N GLN A 21 -5.65 20.47 25.85
CA GLN A 21 -5.42 20.10 27.25
C GLN A 21 -5.25 18.59 27.42
N ILE A 22 -4.44 18.22 28.41
CA ILE A 22 -4.27 16.84 28.89
C ILE A 22 -4.94 16.72 30.25
N ARG A 23 -5.67 15.63 30.46
CA ARG A 23 -6.23 15.22 31.75
C ARG A 23 -5.76 13.81 32.08
N LEU A 24 -5.35 13.57 33.31
CA LEU A 24 -5.14 12.22 33.82
C LEU A 24 -6.50 11.57 34.12
N VAL A 25 -6.70 10.38 33.57
CA VAL A 25 -7.91 9.57 33.67
C VAL A 25 -7.57 8.16 34.17
N THR A 26 -6.50 8.06 34.97
CA THR A 26 -6.01 6.82 35.58
C THR A 26 -7.08 6.16 36.45
N VAL A 27 -7.24 4.84 36.32
CA VAL A 27 -8.24 4.06 37.07
C VAL A 27 -8.05 4.18 38.58
N TRP A 28 -6.80 4.09 39.05
CA TRP A 28 -6.46 4.17 40.47
C TRP A 28 -5.14 4.94 40.64
N PRO A 29 -5.20 6.28 40.83
CA PRO A 29 -4.02 7.14 40.82
C PRO A 29 -3.28 7.12 42.16
N GLU A 30 -2.67 5.97 42.50
CA GLU A 30 -1.86 5.79 43.70
C GLU A 30 -0.41 5.44 43.32
N MET A 31 0.57 6.00 44.05
CA MET A 31 1.99 5.78 43.81
C MET A 31 2.52 4.69 44.74
N TYR A 32 3.12 3.64 44.16
CA TYR A 32 3.58 2.46 44.91
C TYR A 32 5.09 2.21 44.75
N THR A 33 5.87 3.23 44.41
CA THR A 33 7.33 3.11 44.26
C THR A 33 7.95 2.54 45.53
N GLY A 34 8.80 1.52 45.39
CA GLY A 34 9.43 0.82 46.53
C GLY A 34 8.64 -0.38 47.06
N LEU A 35 7.43 -0.63 46.55
CA LEU A 35 6.56 -1.74 46.98
C LEU A 35 6.39 -2.77 45.86
N GLY A 36 6.05 -4.01 46.26
CA GLY A 36 5.66 -5.05 45.32
C GLY A 36 4.23 -4.86 44.83
N ALA A 37 3.89 -5.48 43.71
CA ALA A 37 2.53 -5.49 43.16
C ALA A 37 1.49 -6.09 44.13
N GLU A 38 1.93 -6.90 45.09
CA GLU A 38 1.14 -7.43 46.22
C GLU A 38 0.51 -6.34 47.10
N SER A 39 1.08 -5.14 47.10
CA SER A 39 0.58 -3.99 47.86
C SER A 39 -0.46 -3.16 47.08
N MET A 40 -0.71 -3.50 45.81
CA MET A 40 -1.55 -2.71 44.91
C MET A 40 -2.97 -3.27 44.86
N LYS A 41 -3.97 -2.38 44.93
CA LYS A 41 -5.37 -2.77 44.72
C LYS A 41 -5.60 -3.25 43.28
N TYR A 42 -5.09 -2.51 42.31
CA TYR A 42 -5.12 -2.85 40.89
C TYR A 42 -3.71 -2.79 40.33
N ARG A 43 -3.32 -3.85 39.63
CA ARG A 43 -2.00 -4.01 39.03
C ARG A 43 -2.06 -3.63 37.56
N PHE A 44 -1.16 -2.76 37.13
CA PHE A 44 -1.02 -2.37 35.73
C PHE A 44 0.41 -2.61 35.27
N PRO A 45 0.60 -3.23 34.09
CA PRO A 45 1.90 -3.35 33.45
C PRO A 45 2.29 -2.02 32.77
N TRP A 46 3.49 -1.96 32.19
CA TRP A 46 3.95 -0.80 31.42
C TRP A 46 3.04 -0.47 30.22
N THR A 47 2.59 -1.49 29.49
CA THR A 47 1.64 -1.37 28.38
C THR A 47 0.44 -2.26 28.65
N PHE A 48 -0.75 -1.67 28.61
CA PHE A 48 -2.00 -2.37 28.89
C PHE A 48 -3.07 -2.08 27.83
N PRO A 49 -4.06 -2.98 27.67
CA PRO A 49 -5.16 -2.79 26.73
C PRO A 49 -5.94 -1.48 27.00
N ILE A 50 -6.16 -0.70 25.94
CA ILE A 50 -7.03 0.48 25.91
C ILE A 50 -7.83 0.41 24.61
N LEU A 51 -9.16 0.40 24.68
CA LEU A 51 -10.00 0.32 23.48
C LEU A 51 -11.35 0.99 23.70
N PHE A 52 -11.93 1.48 22.62
CA PHE A 52 -13.32 1.92 22.58
C PHE A 52 -14.22 0.75 22.16
N SER A 53 -15.46 0.72 22.65
CA SER A 53 -16.43 -0.27 22.17
C SER A 53 -16.65 -0.11 20.67
N PRO A 54 -16.69 -1.22 19.89
CA PRO A 54 -17.10 -1.17 18.49
C PRO A 54 -18.59 -0.84 18.33
N HIS A 55 -19.39 -0.97 19.40
CA HIS A 55 -20.84 -0.72 19.39
C HIS A 55 -21.21 0.68 19.91
N ASP A 56 -20.40 1.25 20.80
CA ASP A 56 -20.61 2.60 21.33
C ASP A 56 -19.28 3.34 21.56
N SER A 57 -18.96 4.30 20.70
CA SER A 57 -17.74 5.10 20.81
C SER A 57 -17.64 5.95 22.10
N GLY A 58 -18.72 6.10 22.86
CA GLY A 58 -18.73 6.74 24.19
C GLY A 58 -18.25 5.81 25.32
N VAL A 59 -18.11 4.51 25.06
CA VAL A 59 -17.65 3.51 26.03
C VAL A 59 -16.17 3.23 25.83
N LEU A 60 -15.40 3.39 26.91
CA LEU A 60 -13.96 3.15 26.97
C LEU A 60 -13.67 1.98 27.93
N TYR A 61 -12.84 1.04 27.48
CA TYR A 61 -12.28 -0.02 28.31
C TYR A 61 -10.78 0.14 28.49
N THR A 62 -10.31 -0.21 29.68
CA THR A 62 -8.89 -0.37 29.99
C THR A 62 -8.70 -1.57 30.91
N CYS A 63 -7.53 -2.20 30.90
CA CYS A 63 -7.28 -3.40 31.70
C CYS A 63 -6.03 -3.28 32.58
N GLY A 64 -6.15 -3.74 33.83
CA GLY A 64 -5.05 -4.08 34.70
C GLY A 64 -5.06 -5.59 34.94
N ASN A 65 -5.07 -6.03 36.19
CA ASN A 65 -5.50 -7.40 36.54
C ASN A 65 -7.03 -7.60 36.45
N HIS A 66 -7.80 -6.51 36.36
CA HIS A 66 -9.24 -6.49 36.08
C HIS A 66 -9.55 -5.71 34.80
N VAL A 67 -10.77 -5.86 34.31
CA VAL A 67 -11.36 -5.07 33.24
C VAL A 67 -12.10 -3.88 33.85
N PHE A 68 -11.84 -2.68 33.32
CA PHE A 68 -12.47 -1.44 33.74
C PHE A 68 -13.22 -0.79 32.58
N ARG A 69 -14.43 -0.29 32.86
CA ARG A 69 -15.29 0.43 31.92
C ARG A 69 -15.48 1.87 32.37
N SER A 70 -15.46 2.80 31.42
CA SER A 70 -15.88 4.18 31.60
C SER A 70 -16.87 4.57 30.50
N THR A 71 -17.87 5.37 30.86
CA THR A 71 -18.87 5.97 29.95
C THR A 71 -18.85 7.50 30.00
N ASP A 72 -17.80 8.07 30.58
CA ASP A 72 -17.64 9.50 30.86
C ASP A 72 -16.24 10.00 30.49
N GLU A 73 -15.65 9.40 29.45
CA GLU A 73 -14.32 9.75 28.94
C GLU A 73 -13.20 9.62 30.00
N GLY A 74 -13.33 8.63 30.88
CA GLY A 74 -12.38 8.28 31.93
C GLY A 74 -12.45 9.15 33.18
N GLU A 75 -13.55 9.86 33.43
CA GLU A 75 -13.75 10.58 34.70
C GLU A 75 -13.99 9.62 35.86
N SER A 76 -14.70 8.53 35.61
CA SER A 76 -14.92 7.45 36.55
C SER A 76 -14.79 6.08 35.87
N TRP A 77 -14.52 5.07 36.70
CA TRP A 77 -14.27 3.70 36.24
C TRP A 77 -15.07 2.70 37.07
N GLU A 78 -15.76 1.83 36.37
CA GLU A 78 -16.45 0.66 36.91
C GLU A 78 -15.59 -0.59 36.67
N THR A 79 -15.36 -1.38 37.72
CA THR A 79 -14.74 -2.71 37.58
C THR A 79 -15.78 -3.73 37.14
N ILE A 80 -15.59 -4.35 35.99
CA ILE A 80 -16.54 -5.28 35.37
C ILE A 80 -15.99 -6.71 35.25
N SER A 81 -14.99 -7.06 36.06
CA SER A 81 -14.46 -8.42 36.15
C SER A 81 -13.87 -8.71 37.53
N PRO A 82 -13.76 -9.99 37.93
CA PRO A 82 -12.81 -10.40 38.97
C PRO A 82 -11.37 -10.25 38.46
N ASP A 83 -10.40 -10.65 39.26
CA ASP A 83 -9.00 -10.78 38.81
C ASP A 83 -8.95 -11.93 37.80
N LEU A 84 -8.61 -11.64 36.55
CA LEU A 84 -8.63 -12.61 35.44
C LEU A 84 -7.25 -13.26 35.21
N THR A 85 -6.37 -13.21 36.21
CA THR A 85 -4.98 -13.64 36.13
C THR A 85 -4.72 -14.77 37.13
N ARG A 86 -3.56 -15.44 37.05
CA ARG A 86 -3.18 -16.47 38.04
C ARG A 86 -2.97 -15.87 39.42
N ASN A 87 -2.60 -14.59 39.50
CA ASN A 87 -2.43 -13.85 40.74
C ASN A 87 -1.53 -14.60 41.75
N ASP A 88 -0.44 -15.21 41.26
CA ASP A 88 0.48 -15.97 42.10
C ASP A 88 1.25 -15.02 43.02
N PRO A 89 1.08 -15.09 44.35
CA PRO A 89 1.71 -14.16 45.29
C PRO A 89 3.25 -14.16 45.19
N THR A 90 3.86 -15.27 44.79
CA THR A 90 5.32 -15.37 44.64
C THR A 90 5.86 -14.52 43.48
N LYS A 91 5.00 -14.09 42.56
CA LYS A 91 5.32 -13.23 41.41
C LYS A 91 4.97 -11.75 41.65
N LEU A 92 4.34 -11.43 42.79
CA LEU A 92 3.88 -10.08 43.13
C LEU A 92 4.80 -9.34 44.10
N VAL A 93 5.86 -10.00 44.54
CA VAL A 93 6.91 -9.43 45.39
C VAL A 93 7.64 -8.28 44.67
N PRO A 94 8.35 -7.39 45.38
CA PRO A 94 9.20 -6.38 44.77
C PRO A 94 10.13 -6.94 43.68
N SER A 95 10.05 -6.38 42.48
CA SER A 95 10.87 -6.73 41.31
C SER A 95 12.35 -6.39 41.54
N GLY A 96 13.25 -7.11 40.85
CA GLY A 96 14.70 -6.89 40.93
C GLY A 96 15.44 -7.68 42.02
N GLY A 97 14.70 -8.48 42.81
CA GLY A 97 15.29 -9.39 43.79
C GLY A 97 16.02 -8.68 44.95
N PRO A 98 16.86 -9.41 45.71
CA PRO A 98 17.44 -8.87 46.94
C PRO A 98 18.54 -7.82 46.73
N LEU A 99 19.06 -7.67 45.51
CA LEU A 99 20.24 -6.85 45.23
C LEU A 99 19.93 -5.55 44.48
N THR A 100 18.93 -5.55 43.60
CA THR A 100 18.69 -4.43 42.68
C THR A 100 17.19 -4.23 42.55
N LEU A 101 16.54 -3.85 43.67
CA LEU A 101 15.11 -3.52 43.69
C LEU A 101 14.79 -2.53 42.57
N ASP A 102 13.91 -2.94 41.66
CA ASP A 102 13.44 -2.13 40.54
C ASP A 102 11.91 -2.11 40.55
N THR A 103 11.35 -1.38 41.52
CA THR A 103 9.91 -1.21 41.72
C THR A 103 9.44 0.12 41.11
N SER A 104 9.91 0.39 39.89
CA SER A 104 9.48 1.54 39.08
C SER A 104 8.03 1.42 38.61
N GLY A 105 7.48 0.21 38.69
CA GLY A 105 6.14 -0.17 38.25
C GLY A 105 6.05 -0.58 36.79
N ALA A 106 7.19 -0.71 36.10
CA ALA A 106 7.26 -1.20 34.73
C ALA A 106 7.14 -2.73 34.64
N GLU A 107 7.66 -3.43 35.64
CA GLU A 107 7.79 -4.88 35.70
C GLU A 107 6.69 -5.55 36.54
N HIS A 108 5.48 -4.99 36.57
CA HIS A 108 4.34 -5.68 37.16
C HIS A 108 3.78 -6.74 36.21
N TYR A 109 3.53 -7.92 36.77
CA TYR A 109 2.98 -9.09 36.09
C TYR A 109 1.69 -9.55 36.77
N CYS A 110 1.10 -10.64 36.28
CA CYS A 110 -0.25 -11.08 36.64
C CYS A 110 -1.26 -9.97 36.31
N THR A 111 -1.25 -9.62 35.02
CA THR A 111 -2.08 -8.57 34.42
C THR A 111 -2.70 -9.05 33.10
N ILE A 112 -3.79 -8.42 32.68
CA ILE A 112 -4.43 -8.69 31.39
C ILE A 112 -3.57 -8.03 30.30
N ALA A 113 -3.05 -8.86 29.40
CA ALA A 113 -2.19 -8.45 28.30
C ALA A 113 -2.96 -8.14 27.01
N SER A 114 -4.07 -8.86 26.78
CA SER A 114 -4.93 -8.73 25.61
C SER A 114 -6.40 -8.68 26.02
N PHE A 115 -7.17 -7.78 25.42
CA PHE A 115 -8.61 -7.70 25.65
C PHE A 115 -9.32 -7.19 24.40
N ILE A 116 -10.48 -7.77 24.08
CA ILE A 116 -11.38 -7.28 23.03
C ILE A 116 -12.84 -7.33 23.50
N GLU A 117 -13.64 -6.36 23.04
CA GLU A 117 -15.08 -6.53 22.93
C GLU A 117 -15.40 -7.10 21.55
N SER A 118 -16.35 -8.04 21.49
CA SER A 118 -16.77 -8.63 20.23
C SER A 118 -17.29 -7.56 19.28
N GLN A 119 -16.89 -7.62 18.02
CA GLN A 119 -17.42 -6.77 16.96
C GLN A 119 -18.83 -7.19 16.49
N HIS A 120 -19.25 -8.41 16.83
CA HIS A 120 -20.54 -9.00 16.45
C HIS A 120 -21.61 -8.84 17.52
N GLU A 121 -21.22 -8.94 18.79
CA GLU A 121 -22.14 -9.02 19.92
C GLU A 121 -21.72 -8.04 21.03
N ALA A 122 -22.52 -7.01 21.29
CA ALA A 122 -22.26 -6.06 22.37
C ALA A 122 -22.25 -6.78 23.74
N GLY A 123 -21.28 -6.45 24.60
CA GLY A 123 -21.15 -7.06 25.92
C GLY A 123 -20.57 -8.48 25.95
N VAL A 124 -20.11 -9.01 24.80
CA VAL A 124 -19.26 -10.20 24.76
C VAL A 124 -17.80 -9.76 24.81
N PHE A 125 -17.06 -10.23 25.81
CA PHE A 125 -15.68 -9.84 26.07
C PHE A 125 -14.76 -11.05 26.10
N TRP A 126 -13.54 -10.87 25.59
CA TRP A 126 -12.47 -11.85 25.66
C TRP A 126 -11.25 -11.23 26.30
N SER A 127 -10.63 -11.94 27.23
CA SER A 127 -9.47 -11.48 27.98
C SER A 127 -8.37 -12.54 27.98
N GLY A 128 -7.12 -12.11 27.82
CA GLY A 128 -5.93 -12.94 27.88
C GLY A 128 -4.86 -12.29 28.77
N SER A 129 -4.29 -13.04 29.70
CA SER A 129 -3.30 -12.53 30.66
C SER A 129 -1.85 -12.72 30.21
N ASP A 130 -0.94 -12.02 30.87
CA ASP A 130 0.51 -12.20 30.73
C ASP A 130 1.02 -13.48 31.41
N ASP A 131 0.18 -14.14 32.21
CA ASP A 131 0.46 -15.39 32.93
C ASP A 131 -0.31 -16.61 32.39
N GLY A 132 -1.00 -16.45 31.26
CA GLY A 132 -1.46 -17.57 30.42
C GLY A 132 -2.84 -18.08 30.74
N LEU A 133 -3.76 -17.20 31.16
CA LEU A 133 -5.18 -17.49 31.26
C LEU A 133 -5.95 -16.76 30.16
N LEU A 134 -6.96 -17.45 29.62
CA LEU A 134 -7.97 -16.89 28.73
C LEU A 134 -9.34 -16.97 29.40
N HIS A 135 -10.11 -15.88 29.32
CA HIS A 135 -11.45 -15.81 29.86
C HIS A 135 -12.42 -15.18 28.85
N ILE A 136 -13.69 -15.59 28.93
CA ILE A 136 -14.81 -15.01 28.19
C ILE A 136 -15.92 -14.56 29.14
N SER A 137 -16.53 -13.42 28.83
CA SER A 137 -17.83 -13.00 29.37
C SER A 137 -18.80 -12.77 28.22
N ARG A 138 -20.07 -13.13 28.41
CA ARG A 138 -21.13 -12.96 27.39
C ARG A 138 -22.32 -12.15 27.90
N ASP A 139 -22.17 -11.50 29.05
CA ASP A 139 -23.24 -10.81 29.76
C ASP A 139 -22.80 -9.43 30.28
N GLY A 140 -21.93 -8.75 29.53
CA GLY A 140 -21.47 -7.40 29.86
C GLY A 140 -20.52 -7.35 31.05
N GLY A 141 -19.81 -8.46 31.32
CA GLY A 141 -18.81 -8.57 32.40
C GLY A 141 -19.37 -9.08 33.73
N ALA A 142 -20.66 -9.43 33.80
CA ALA A 142 -21.26 -9.90 35.04
C ALA A 142 -20.71 -11.29 35.46
N ASN A 143 -20.52 -12.19 34.50
CA ASN A 143 -19.91 -13.51 34.71
C ASN A 143 -18.76 -13.75 33.73
N TRP A 144 -17.72 -14.41 34.22
CA TRP A 144 -16.51 -14.75 33.46
C TRP A 144 -16.21 -16.24 33.58
N THR A 145 -15.91 -16.87 32.45
CA THR A 145 -15.57 -18.30 32.36
C THR A 145 -14.13 -18.44 31.89
N ASN A 146 -13.33 -19.27 32.58
CA ASN A 146 -11.99 -19.64 32.13
C ASN A 146 -12.12 -20.62 30.96
N ILE A 147 -11.51 -20.26 29.84
CA ILE A 147 -11.53 -20.98 28.57
C ILE A 147 -10.10 -21.23 28.07
N THR A 148 -9.15 -21.35 28.98
CA THR A 148 -7.73 -21.57 28.64
C THR A 148 -7.58 -22.95 27.96
N PRO A 149 -6.93 -23.04 26.78
CA PRO A 149 -6.61 -24.32 26.14
C PRO A 149 -5.73 -25.19 27.05
N ASP A 150 -6.04 -26.48 27.17
CA ASP A 150 -5.29 -27.42 28.02
C ASP A 150 -3.81 -27.59 27.57
N ASP A 151 -3.55 -27.40 26.30
CA ASP A 151 -2.25 -27.51 25.66
C ASP A 151 -1.47 -26.19 25.56
N LEU A 152 -2.03 -25.10 26.12
CA LEU A 152 -1.29 -23.86 26.37
C LEU A 152 -0.55 -23.98 27.72
N PRO A 153 0.79 -24.06 27.73
CA PRO A 153 1.49 -24.28 28.99
C PRO A 153 1.42 -23.04 29.90
N GLU A 154 1.45 -23.24 31.22
CA GLU A 154 1.34 -22.15 32.20
C GLU A 154 2.44 -21.10 32.02
N TRP A 155 2.14 -19.84 32.36
CA TRP A 155 3.06 -18.69 32.22
C TRP A 155 3.32 -18.25 30.78
N SER A 156 2.50 -18.70 29.83
CA SER A 156 2.50 -18.17 28.47
C SER A 156 1.91 -16.76 28.44
N PHE A 157 2.54 -15.85 27.70
CA PHE A 157 2.02 -14.49 27.54
C PHE A 157 1.04 -14.46 26.36
N ILE A 158 -0.24 -14.15 26.60
CA ILE A 158 -1.24 -14.00 25.53
C ILE A 158 -1.01 -12.67 24.81
N THR A 159 -0.52 -12.72 23.57
CA THR A 159 -0.10 -11.52 22.85
C THR A 159 -1.19 -10.90 21.97
N ALA A 160 -2.13 -11.72 21.48
CA ALA A 160 -3.26 -11.22 20.69
C ALA A 160 -4.47 -12.16 20.79
N ILE A 161 -5.67 -11.55 20.76
CA ILE A 161 -6.95 -12.21 20.59
C ILE A 161 -7.61 -11.56 19.36
N GLU A 162 -7.88 -12.36 18.33
CA GLU A 162 -8.50 -11.93 17.09
C GLU A 162 -9.86 -12.63 16.95
N GLN A 163 -10.95 -11.90 17.13
CA GLN A 163 -12.27 -12.43 16.76
C GLN A 163 -12.42 -12.36 15.25
N SER A 164 -12.89 -13.46 14.66
CA SER A 164 -13.18 -13.51 13.23
C SER A 164 -14.14 -12.37 12.84
N PRO A 165 -13.89 -11.62 11.76
CA PRO A 165 -14.88 -10.71 11.17
C PRO A 165 -16.03 -11.42 10.46
N HIS A 166 -15.95 -12.74 10.29
CA HIS A 166 -16.93 -13.54 9.54
C HIS A 166 -17.86 -14.36 10.45
N ASP A 167 -17.42 -14.69 11.67
CA ASP A 167 -18.17 -15.51 12.60
C ASP A 167 -17.98 -15.08 14.07
N ALA A 168 -19.07 -14.99 14.82
CA ALA A 168 -19.05 -14.50 16.20
C ALA A 168 -18.41 -15.48 17.19
N ALA A 169 -18.49 -16.79 16.93
CA ALA A 169 -17.98 -17.83 17.80
C ALA A 169 -16.49 -18.14 17.56
N THR A 170 -15.95 -17.70 16.41
CA THR A 170 -14.60 -17.98 15.96
C THR A 170 -13.59 -16.94 16.47
N VAL A 171 -12.56 -17.43 17.16
CA VAL A 171 -11.46 -16.61 17.69
C VAL A 171 -10.13 -17.31 17.45
N TYR A 172 -9.14 -16.52 17.05
CA TYR A 172 -7.74 -16.93 16.94
C TYR A 172 -6.92 -16.26 18.04
N VAL A 173 -6.00 -17.01 18.65
CA VAL A 173 -5.14 -16.52 19.71
C VAL A 173 -3.68 -16.81 19.36
N SER A 174 -2.82 -15.82 19.60
CA SER A 174 -1.37 -16.03 19.63
C SER A 174 -0.83 -15.86 21.05
N ALA A 175 0.12 -16.70 21.42
CA ALA A 175 0.86 -16.59 22.67
C ALA A 175 2.37 -16.69 22.44
N THR A 176 3.15 -16.31 23.46
CA THR A 176 4.60 -16.47 23.45
C THR A 176 5.13 -16.90 24.82
N ARG A 177 6.20 -17.69 24.79
CA ARG A 177 6.95 -18.13 25.98
C ARG A 177 8.43 -17.72 25.90
N LEU A 178 8.75 -16.71 25.08
CA LEU A 178 10.11 -16.22 24.87
C LEU A 178 10.85 -15.92 26.20
N LYS A 179 10.15 -15.38 27.20
CA LYS A 179 10.72 -15.06 28.52
C LYS A 179 11.06 -16.29 29.38
N LEU A 180 10.67 -17.48 28.93
CA LEU A 180 10.88 -18.77 29.59
C LEU A 180 11.81 -19.69 28.78
N ASP A 181 12.59 -19.12 27.85
CA ASP A 181 13.49 -19.86 26.95
C ASP A 181 12.78 -20.89 26.05
N ASP A 182 11.52 -20.61 25.72
CA ASP A 182 10.71 -21.41 24.80
C ASP A 182 10.35 -20.59 23.55
N TYR A 183 10.86 -21.04 22.42
CA TYR A 183 10.77 -20.38 21.12
C TYR A 183 9.78 -21.06 20.16
N GLN A 184 8.94 -21.97 20.66
CA GLN A 184 7.90 -22.59 19.84
C GLN A 184 6.82 -21.57 19.46
N PRO A 185 6.18 -21.73 18.29
CA PRO A 185 4.97 -20.99 17.97
C PRO A 185 3.81 -21.49 18.83
N TYR A 186 2.90 -20.58 19.18
CA TYR A 186 1.69 -20.89 19.93
C TYR A 186 0.52 -20.16 19.29
N LEU A 187 -0.23 -20.87 18.44
CA LEU A 187 -1.40 -20.37 17.72
C LEU A 187 -2.58 -21.31 17.95
N PHE A 188 -3.69 -20.74 18.39
CA PHE A 188 -4.90 -21.48 18.72
C PHE A 188 -6.10 -20.91 18.00
N LYS A 189 -7.07 -21.77 17.73
CA LYS A 189 -8.37 -21.42 17.17
C LYS A 189 -9.47 -22.07 17.98
N THR A 190 -10.55 -21.34 18.22
CA THR A 190 -11.85 -21.87 18.66
C THR A 190 -12.93 -21.46 17.66
N THR A 191 -14.01 -22.23 17.60
CA THR A 191 -15.21 -21.94 16.79
C THR A 191 -16.50 -22.05 17.61
N ASP A 192 -16.38 -22.14 18.94
CA ASP A 192 -17.49 -22.43 19.85
C ASP A 192 -17.44 -21.59 21.13
N TYR A 193 -16.98 -20.34 21.01
CA TYR A 193 -16.81 -19.41 22.13
C TYR A 193 -15.79 -19.88 23.19
N GLY A 194 -14.75 -20.61 22.77
CA GLY A 194 -13.66 -21.07 23.64
C GLY A 194 -13.99 -22.33 24.44
N GLN A 195 -15.07 -23.04 24.12
CA GLN A 195 -15.38 -24.32 24.76
C GLN A 195 -14.41 -25.42 24.34
N SER A 196 -13.93 -25.36 23.09
CA SER A 196 -12.85 -26.21 22.59
C SER A 196 -11.86 -25.41 21.76
N TRP A 197 -10.62 -25.91 21.72
CA TRP A 197 -9.50 -25.28 21.03
C TRP A 197 -8.76 -26.27 20.14
N GLN A 198 -8.27 -25.75 19.03
CA GLN A 198 -7.39 -26.44 18.10
C GLN A 198 -6.08 -25.65 17.98
N ARG A 199 -4.95 -26.34 18.12
CA ARG A 199 -3.66 -25.79 17.70
C ARG A 199 -3.55 -25.73 16.19
N ILE A 200 -3.16 -24.57 15.70
CA ILE A 200 -3.01 -24.30 14.26
C ILE A 200 -1.56 -24.01 13.89
N ASP A 201 -0.59 -24.26 14.76
CA ASP A 201 0.84 -24.01 14.50
C ASP A 201 1.61 -25.24 13.96
N GLY A 202 0.95 -26.37 13.74
CA GLY A 202 1.60 -27.65 13.44
C GLY A 202 2.44 -27.69 12.15
N SER A 203 2.16 -26.81 11.18
CA SER A 203 2.93 -26.71 9.93
C SER A 203 3.85 -25.49 9.88
N PHE A 204 4.04 -24.77 10.99
CA PHE A 204 4.70 -23.46 10.95
C PHE A 204 6.14 -23.60 10.44
N PRO A 205 6.56 -22.86 9.40
CA PRO A 205 7.88 -23.04 8.81
C PRO A 205 8.99 -22.66 9.78
N THR A 206 10.09 -23.42 9.75
CA THR A 206 11.33 -23.03 10.42
C THR A 206 12.11 -22.04 9.58
N TYR A 207 12.67 -20.99 10.18
CA TYR A 207 13.62 -20.10 9.51
C TYR A 207 15.02 -20.32 10.08
N GLN A 208 15.99 -20.60 9.21
CA GLN A 208 17.37 -20.91 9.60
C GLN A 208 17.43 -22.01 10.69
N GLU A 209 16.62 -23.06 10.51
CA GLU A 209 16.51 -24.22 11.43
C GLU A 209 16.00 -23.87 12.84
N ARG A 210 15.46 -22.66 13.04
CA ARG A 210 14.86 -22.23 14.31
C ARG A 210 13.35 -22.15 14.21
N THR A 211 12.68 -22.59 15.27
CA THR A 211 11.25 -22.37 15.47
C THR A 211 10.95 -20.88 15.58
N GLN A 212 9.70 -20.51 15.36
CA GLN A 212 9.29 -19.12 15.21
C GLN A 212 8.46 -18.68 16.40
N ILE A 213 8.88 -17.59 17.04
CA ILE A 213 8.10 -16.96 18.11
C ILE A 213 7.00 -16.13 17.47
N THR A 214 5.75 -16.51 17.69
CA THR A 214 4.56 -15.78 17.23
C THR A 214 4.24 -14.61 18.16
N ARG A 215 3.80 -13.49 17.57
CA ARG A 215 3.49 -12.25 18.31
C ARG A 215 2.07 -11.77 18.07
N VAL A 216 1.57 -11.90 16.86
CA VAL A 216 0.24 -11.43 16.51
C VAL A 216 -0.36 -12.31 15.43
N ILE A 217 -1.66 -12.52 15.49
CA ILE A 217 -2.46 -13.18 14.46
C ILE A 217 -3.64 -12.28 14.09
N ARG A 218 -3.94 -12.17 12.79
CA ARG A 218 -5.10 -11.44 12.25
C ARG A 218 -5.78 -12.27 11.17
N GLU A 219 -7.10 -12.16 11.09
CA GLU A 219 -7.87 -12.71 9.96
C GLU A 219 -8.20 -11.59 8.96
N ASP A 220 -8.19 -11.91 7.67
CA ASP A 220 -8.57 -10.97 6.64
C ASP A 220 -10.08 -10.67 6.68
N PRO A 221 -10.51 -9.40 6.76
CA PRO A 221 -11.92 -9.03 6.83
C PRO A 221 -12.71 -9.27 5.54
N ALA A 222 -12.05 -9.53 4.40
CA ALA A 222 -12.70 -9.80 3.11
C ALA A 222 -12.52 -11.25 2.64
N ALA A 223 -11.73 -12.07 3.33
CA ALA A 223 -11.53 -13.47 3.01
C ALA A 223 -11.46 -14.32 4.28
N GLN A 224 -12.55 -15.04 4.58
CA GLN A 224 -12.60 -15.97 5.72
C GLN A 224 -11.53 -17.06 5.59
N GLY A 225 -10.84 -17.35 6.69
CA GLY A 225 -9.75 -18.33 6.75
C GLY A 225 -8.42 -17.86 6.16
N LEU A 226 -8.34 -16.64 5.61
CA LEU A 226 -7.06 -16.03 5.26
C LEU A 226 -6.45 -15.38 6.50
N LEU A 227 -5.37 -15.96 7.01
CA LEU A 227 -4.73 -15.53 8.25
C LEU A 227 -3.35 -14.93 7.99
N TYR A 228 -2.98 -13.94 8.80
CA TYR A 228 -1.65 -13.33 8.81
C TYR A 228 -1.05 -13.44 10.20
N VAL A 229 0.23 -13.83 10.30
CA VAL A 229 0.96 -13.94 11.56
C VAL A 229 2.26 -13.16 11.51
N GLY A 230 2.41 -12.26 12.48
CA GLY A 230 3.67 -11.57 12.75
C GLY A 230 4.52 -12.36 13.74
N THR A 231 5.80 -12.54 13.43
CA THR A 231 6.76 -13.24 14.29
C THR A 231 7.95 -12.36 14.64
N GLU A 232 8.90 -12.90 15.41
CA GLU A 232 10.21 -12.28 15.65
C GLU A 232 11.07 -12.10 14.38
N THR A 233 10.78 -12.81 13.29
CA THR A 233 11.65 -12.84 12.11
C THR A 233 10.97 -12.51 10.78
N GLY A 234 9.65 -12.33 10.77
CA GLY A 234 8.93 -11.93 9.57
C GLY A 234 7.44 -12.22 9.61
N LEU A 235 6.81 -12.01 8.46
CA LEU A 235 5.39 -12.20 8.22
C LEU A 235 5.12 -13.58 7.62
N TYR A 236 4.06 -14.23 8.10
CA TYR A 236 3.57 -15.51 7.59
C TYR A 236 2.08 -15.37 7.26
N PHE A 237 1.59 -16.22 6.37
CA PHE A 237 0.18 -16.28 6.02
C PHE A 237 -0.30 -17.72 5.87
N SER A 238 -1.60 -17.92 6.03
CA SER A 238 -2.30 -19.18 5.77
C SER A 238 -3.49 -18.89 4.86
N LEU A 239 -3.66 -19.73 3.83
CA LEU A 239 -4.79 -19.64 2.89
C LEU A 239 -5.94 -20.60 3.24
N ASP A 240 -5.74 -21.41 4.28
CA ASP A 240 -6.56 -22.57 4.64
C ASP A 240 -6.83 -22.60 6.15
N ASP A 241 -7.07 -21.42 6.73
CA ASP A 241 -7.62 -21.27 8.07
C ASP A 241 -6.71 -21.86 9.16
N GLY A 242 -5.40 -21.71 8.95
CA GLY A 242 -4.35 -22.15 9.86
C GLY A 242 -3.93 -23.61 9.69
N ALA A 243 -4.47 -24.35 8.70
CA ALA A 243 -4.06 -25.72 8.44
C ALA A 243 -2.63 -25.81 7.87
N SER A 244 -2.25 -24.84 7.02
CA SER A 244 -0.90 -24.68 6.51
C SER A 244 -0.40 -23.23 6.54
N TRP A 245 0.89 -23.04 6.79
CA TRP A 245 1.54 -21.73 6.91
C TRP A 245 2.67 -21.58 5.91
N GLN A 246 2.74 -20.39 5.32
CA GLN A 246 3.79 -19.98 4.39
C GLN A 246 4.44 -18.70 4.87
N ARG A 247 5.75 -18.57 4.70
CA ARG A 247 6.43 -17.31 4.94
C ARG A 247 6.16 -16.36 3.78
N MET A 248 5.90 -15.09 4.09
CA MET A 248 5.82 -14.05 3.08
C MET A 248 7.23 -13.69 2.60
N GLU A 249 7.57 -14.12 1.39
CA GLU A 249 8.78 -13.65 0.71
C GLU A 249 8.59 -12.19 0.30
N SER A 250 9.32 -11.29 0.95
CA SER A 250 9.18 -9.84 0.76
C SER A 250 10.51 -9.13 1.02
N ASN A 251 10.56 -7.84 0.70
CA ASN A 251 11.67 -6.96 1.06
C ASN A 251 11.62 -6.48 2.53
N LEU A 252 10.71 -7.04 3.35
CA LEU A 252 10.63 -6.77 4.77
C LEU A 252 11.91 -7.26 5.47
N PRO A 253 12.66 -6.42 6.19
CA PRO A 253 13.83 -6.87 6.93
C PRO A 253 13.42 -7.83 8.05
N VAL A 254 14.36 -8.69 8.46
CA VAL A 254 14.18 -9.52 9.66
C VAL A 254 14.04 -8.58 10.87
N ALA A 255 12.82 -8.44 11.36
CA ALA A 255 12.46 -7.61 12.49
C ALA A 255 11.24 -8.19 13.21
N PRO A 256 11.12 -8.01 14.53
CA PRO A 256 9.92 -8.42 15.25
C PRO A 256 8.69 -7.64 14.80
N ILE A 257 7.60 -8.35 14.54
CA ILE A 257 6.31 -7.79 14.16
C ILE A 257 5.38 -7.86 15.37
N TYR A 258 5.07 -6.70 15.96
CA TYR A 258 4.26 -6.62 17.18
C TYR A 258 2.77 -6.45 16.89
N ASP A 259 2.42 -5.88 15.74
CA ASP A 259 1.04 -5.70 15.36
C ASP A 259 0.83 -5.76 13.84
N LEU A 260 -0.37 -6.14 13.44
CA LEU A 260 -0.83 -6.23 12.08
C LEU A 260 -2.22 -5.60 11.98
N LYS A 261 -2.46 -4.82 10.91
CA LYS A 261 -3.78 -4.27 10.63
C LYS A 261 -4.09 -4.30 9.15
N VAL A 262 -5.20 -4.94 8.78
CA VAL A 262 -5.76 -4.82 7.44
C VAL A 262 -6.56 -3.51 7.36
N LYS A 263 -6.26 -2.69 6.35
CA LYS A 263 -6.99 -1.46 6.04
C LYS A 263 -7.34 -1.45 4.56
N LYS A 264 -8.64 -1.61 4.24
CA LYS A 264 -9.10 -1.87 2.87
C LYS A 264 -8.36 -3.09 2.30
N ASP A 265 -7.56 -2.88 1.27
CA ASP A 265 -6.80 -3.91 0.58
C ASP A 265 -5.32 -3.92 0.98
N ASP A 266 -4.91 -3.13 1.98
CA ASP A 266 -3.51 -3.04 2.41
C ASP A 266 -3.31 -3.72 3.77
N LEU A 267 -2.15 -4.38 3.95
CA LEU A 267 -1.71 -4.89 5.26
C LEU A 267 -0.63 -3.99 5.84
N VAL A 268 -0.95 -3.33 6.95
CA VAL A 268 -0.02 -2.54 7.74
C VAL A 268 0.69 -3.45 8.74
N VAL A 269 2.02 -3.40 8.74
CA VAL A 269 2.90 -4.24 9.55
C VAL A 269 3.67 -3.36 10.53
N GLY A 270 3.31 -3.43 11.81
CA GLY A 270 3.97 -2.70 12.89
C GLY A 270 5.19 -3.45 13.40
N THR A 271 6.39 -2.95 13.09
CA THR A 271 7.64 -3.58 13.52
C THR A 271 8.24 -2.93 14.77
N HIS A 272 9.09 -3.67 15.47
CA HIS A 272 9.89 -3.13 16.56
C HIS A 272 11.23 -2.59 16.04
N GLY A 273 11.37 -1.27 15.98
CA GLY A 273 12.62 -0.59 15.62
C GLY A 273 12.90 -0.45 14.13
N ARG A 274 11.94 -0.75 13.24
CA ARG A 274 12.06 -0.60 11.78
C ARG A 274 10.82 0.08 11.14
N ALA A 275 10.19 1.01 11.88
CA ALA A 275 8.97 1.72 11.48
C ALA A 275 7.80 0.77 11.18
N PHE A 276 6.77 1.25 10.48
CA PHE A 276 5.73 0.39 9.93
C PHE A 276 5.96 0.16 8.44
N TRP A 277 5.54 -0.99 7.96
CA TRP A 277 5.59 -1.37 6.54
C TRP A 277 4.16 -1.56 6.03
N ILE A 278 3.97 -1.40 4.72
CA ILE A 278 2.67 -1.64 4.08
C ILE A 278 2.92 -2.62 2.94
N LEU A 279 2.29 -3.78 3.01
CA LEU A 279 2.09 -4.63 1.83
C LEU A 279 0.92 -4.02 1.06
N ASP A 280 1.24 -3.34 -0.05
CA ASP A 280 0.27 -2.66 -0.89
C ASP A 280 -0.43 -3.67 -1.80
N ASP A 281 -1.70 -3.92 -1.48
CA ASP A 281 -2.64 -4.80 -2.19
C ASP A 281 -2.58 -6.31 -1.86
N LEU A 282 -3.54 -6.72 -1.03
CA LEU A 282 -3.84 -8.09 -0.62
C LEU A 282 -4.71 -8.86 -1.63
N THR A 283 -5.17 -8.22 -2.71
CA THR A 283 -6.07 -8.84 -3.69
C THR A 283 -5.56 -10.18 -4.21
N PRO A 284 -4.27 -10.34 -4.59
CA PRO A 284 -3.76 -11.64 -5.02
C PRO A 284 -3.87 -12.74 -3.95
N LEU A 285 -3.62 -12.42 -2.69
CA LEU A 285 -3.72 -13.38 -1.57
C LEU A 285 -5.17 -13.77 -1.29
N ARG A 286 -6.09 -12.80 -1.31
CA ARG A 286 -7.53 -13.05 -1.13
C ARG A 286 -8.08 -13.94 -2.24
N GLN A 287 -7.70 -13.67 -3.48
CA GLN A 287 -8.06 -14.53 -4.61
C GLN A 287 -7.43 -15.92 -4.49
N ALA A 288 -6.16 -16.01 -4.09
CA ALA A 288 -5.52 -17.29 -3.87
C ALA A 288 -6.22 -18.12 -2.77
N ALA A 289 -6.66 -17.48 -1.68
CA ALA A 289 -7.44 -18.12 -0.62
C ALA A 289 -8.79 -18.64 -1.13
N GLN A 290 -9.50 -17.86 -1.95
CA GLN A 290 -10.76 -18.29 -2.58
C GLN A 290 -10.58 -19.48 -3.52
N ILE A 291 -9.45 -19.54 -4.24
CA ILE A 291 -9.16 -20.56 -5.25
C ILE A 291 -8.45 -21.79 -4.65
N ALA A 292 -7.90 -21.73 -3.44
CA ALA A 292 -7.18 -22.83 -2.81
C ALA A 292 -8.00 -24.15 -2.74
N GLY A 293 -9.34 -24.06 -2.77
CA GLY A 293 -10.26 -25.20 -2.87
C GLY A 293 -10.66 -25.63 -4.30
N ASP A 294 -10.46 -24.81 -5.34
CA ASP A 294 -10.93 -25.06 -6.71
C ASP A 294 -9.74 -25.28 -7.67
N LEU A 295 -9.26 -26.52 -7.69
CA LEU A 295 -8.10 -27.05 -8.42
C LEU A 295 -8.11 -26.86 -9.96
N ARG A 296 -9.10 -26.18 -10.56
CA ARG A 296 -9.08 -25.83 -12.00
C ARG A 296 -8.03 -24.76 -12.34
N ALA A 297 -7.64 -23.91 -11.39
CA ALA A 297 -6.64 -22.86 -11.62
C ALA A 297 -5.19 -23.37 -11.69
N ARG A 298 -4.88 -24.57 -11.16
CA ARG A 298 -3.51 -25.13 -11.25
C ARG A 298 -3.11 -25.56 -12.67
N HIS A 299 -4.06 -25.58 -13.61
CA HIS A 299 -3.83 -25.94 -15.02
C HIS A 299 -3.88 -24.73 -15.97
N ALA A 300 -4.23 -23.54 -15.50
CA ALA A 300 -4.22 -22.34 -16.34
C ALA A 300 -2.77 -21.86 -16.52
N GLN A 301 -2.34 -21.65 -17.77
CA GLN A 301 -0.98 -21.14 -18.08
C GLN A 301 -0.67 -19.81 -17.36
N ALA A 302 -1.71 -19.01 -17.11
CA ALA A 302 -1.65 -17.76 -16.38
C ALA A 302 -2.94 -17.54 -15.58
N VAL A 303 -2.91 -16.62 -14.61
CA VAL A 303 -4.10 -16.11 -13.90
C VAL A 303 -3.99 -14.60 -13.82
N LEU A 304 -4.97 -13.86 -14.35
CA LEU A 304 -5.11 -12.42 -14.18
C LEU A 304 -5.96 -12.16 -12.93
N PHE A 305 -5.44 -11.38 -11.99
CA PHE A 305 -6.21 -10.98 -10.82
C PHE A 305 -6.97 -9.68 -11.13
N PRO A 306 -8.25 -9.54 -10.72
CA PRO A 306 -8.99 -8.31 -10.88
C PRO A 306 -8.27 -7.18 -10.15
N PRO A 307 -7.95 -6.07 -10.84
CA PRO A 307 -7.34 -4.93 -10.17
C PRO A 307 -8.28 -4.37 -9.10
N ARG A 308 -7.71 -4.01 -7.95
CA ARG A 308 -8.46 -3.27 -6.92
C ARG A 308 -8.98 -1.94 -7.45
N GLU A 309 -10.01 -1.43 -6.78
CA GLU A 309 -10.44 -0.05 -7.01
C GLU A 309 -9.27 0.92 -6.75
N THR A 310 -9.02 1.78 -7.73
CA THR A 310 -7.88 2.70 -7.71
C THR A 310 -8.38 4.13 -7.57
N GLU A 311 -8.01 4.78 -6.47
CA GLU A 311 -8.31 6.20 -6.28
C GLU A 311 -7.40 7.06 -7.18
N ARG A 312 -8.00 7.94 -7.98
CA ARG A 312 -7.28 8.91 -8.82
C ARG A 312 -6.74 10.05 -7.95
N LEU A 313 -5.59 9.82 -7.33
CA LEU A 313 -4.91 10.82 -6.50
C LEU A 313 -4.00 11.73 -7.33
N THR A 314 -3.97 13.03 -7.00
CA THR A 314 -2.98 13.99 -7.51
C THR A 314 -1.90 14.21 -6.46
N LEU A 315 -0.91 13.32 -6.41
CA LEU A 315 0.17 13.35 -5.40
C LEU A 315 1.42 14.10 -5.88
N GLY A 316 1.39 14.70 -7.07
CA GLY A 316 2.58 15.03 -7.87
C GLY A 316 3.06 16.48 -7.86
N TRP A 317 2.75 17.30 -6.85
CA TRP A 317 3.36 18.64 -6.80
C TRP A 317 4.77 18.56 -6.21
N SER A 318 5.76 18.27 -7.07
CA SER A 318 7.17 18.51 -6.75
C SER A 318 7.90 19.13 -7.92
N VAL A 319 8.70 20.15 -7.62
CA VAL A 319 9.65 20.73 -8.58
C VAL A 319 10.99 20.03 -8.33
N ASN A 320 11.48 19.29 -9.34
CA ASN A 320 12.85 18.80 -9.30
C ASN A 320 13.78 20.00 -9.46
N MET A 321 14.66 20.23 -8.48
CA MET A 321 15.61 21.33 -8.59
C MET A 321 16.80 20.97 -9.49
N PHE A 322 17.27 19.72 -9.41
CA PHE A 322 18.43 19.23 -10.16
C PHE A 322 18.22 17.76 -10.54
N ARG A 323 18.57 17.38 -11.77
CA ARG A 323 18.65 15.99 -12.23
C ARG A 323 20.06 15.70 -12.72
N GLY A 324 20.67 14.66 -12.18
CA GLY A 324 21.99 14.20 -12.54
C GLY A 324 22.32 12.85 -11.90
N PRO A 325 23.46 12.25 -12.25
CA PRO A 325 23.93 11.03 -11.59
C PRO A 325 24.13 11.28 -10.09
N GLY A 326 23.67 10.34 -9.25
CA GLY A 326 23.79 10.42 -7.80
C GLY A 326 22.55 11.01 -7.12
N LYS A 327 22.78 11.78 -6.05
CA LYS A 327 21.71 12.36 -5.23
C LYS A 327 21.07 13.55 -5.93
N ASN A 328 19.75 13.54 -5.98
CA ASN A 328 18.89 14.57 -6.53
C ASN A 328 17.96 15.10 -5.45
N TYR A 329 17.42 16.30 -5.67
CA TYR A 329 16.60 17.01 -4.70
C TYR A 329 15.29 17.46 -5.32
N MET A 330 14.19 17.24 -4.61
CA MET A 330 12.87 17.79 -4.94
C MET A 330 12.27 18.52 -3.74
N MET A 331 11.42 19.51 -4.00
CA MET A 331 10.60 20.11 -2.94
C MET A 331 9.29 19.35 -2.78
N GLY A 332 9.03 18.86 -1.57
CA GLY A 332 7.68 18.54 -1.11
C GLY A 332 7.02 19.72 -0.38
N LEU A 333 5.85 19.51 0.21
CA LEU A 333 5.18 20.51 1.04
C LEU A 333 6.02 20.83 2.30
N GLY A 334 6.86 21.86 2.21
CA GLY A 334 7.61 22.42 3.33
C GLY A 334 9.00 21.82 3.61
N SER A 335 9.46 20.83 2.83
CA SER A 335 10.82 20.27 2.99
C SER A 335 11.43 19.82 1.65
N ALA A 336 12.77 19.84 1.59
CA ALA A 336 13.51 19.18 0.53
C ALA A 336 13.57 17.67 0.80
N ILE A 337 13.39 16.87 -0.24
CA ILE A 337 13.48 15.41 -0.22
C ILE A 337 14.67 15.01 -1.09
N THR A 338 15.48 14.08 -0.60
CA THR A 338 16.64 13.53 -1.30
C THR A 338 16.29 12.19 -1.93
N PHE A 339 16.61 12.02 -3.21
CA PHE A 339 16.38 10.77 -3.94
C PHE A 339 17.52 10.45 -4.89
N THR A 340 17.64 9.19 -5.32
CA THR A 340 18.48 8.77 -6.45
C THR A 340 17.59 8.26 -7.58
N GLU A 341 18.06 8.35 -8.82
CA GLU A 341 17.43 7.65 -9.95
C GLU A 341 18.15 6.31 -10.15
N GLY A 342 17.38 5.24 -10.27
CA GLY A 342 17.90 3.88 -10.44
C GLY A 342 16.92 3.03 -11.22
N LYS A 343 17.33 1.81 -11.57
CA LYS A 343 16.42 0.81 -12.14
C LYS A 343 15.78 0.00 -11.01
N GLY A 344 14.47 -0.18 -11.07
CA GLY A 344 13.77 -1.13 -10.21
C GLY A 344 14.03 -2.58 -10.63
N GLU A 345 13.38 -3.53 -9.93
CA GLU A 345 13.59 -4.97 -10.12
C GLU A 345 13.15 -5.50 -11.50
N HIS A 346 12.39 -4.70 -12.25
CA HIS A 346 11.91 -5.01 -13.59
C HIS A 346 12.54 -4.12 -14.68
N GLY A 347 13.58 -3.36 -14.32
CA GLY A 347 14.33 -2.51 -15.25
C GLY A 347 13.70 -1.14 -15.50
N GLU A 348 12.54 -0.86 -14.87
CA GLU A 348 11.86 0.43 -14.91
C GLU A 348 12.69 1.50 -14.20
N GLN A 349 12.66 2.74 -14.69
CA GLN A 349 13.31 3.86 -14.02
C GLN A 349 12.50 4.25 -12.77
N ARG A 350 13.10 4.12 -11.59
CA ARG A 350 12.47 4.44 -10.30
C ARG A 350 13.28 5.51 -9.56
N ARG A 351 12.56 6.40 -8.88
CA ARG A 351 13.14 7.27 -7.86
C ARG A 351 13.19 6.52 -6.55
N ILE A 352 14.38 6.40 -5.97
CA ILE A 352 14.59 5.76 -4.68
C ILE A 352 14.73 6.90 -3.66
N MET A 353 13.75 7.03 -2.77
CA MET A 353 13.78 8.05 -1.72
C MET A 353 14.80 7.65 -0.64
N LEU A 354 15.65 8.60 -0.23
CA LEU A 354 16.72 8.33 0.75
C LEU A 354 16.34 8.76 2.17
N ASP A 355 15.50 9.79 2.30
CA ASP A 355 15.14 10.45 3.57
C ASP A 355 13.63 10.70 3.70
N ALA A 356 12.82 10.04 2.86
CA ALA A 356 11.36 10.12 2.90
C ALA A 356 10.73 8.76 2.60
N GLY A 357 9.49 8.56 3.08
CA GLY A 357 8.68 7.42 2.68
C GLY A 357 8.26 7.50 1.21
N GLU A 358 8.02 6.36 0.59
CA GLU A 358 7.46 6.30 -0.75
C GLU A 358 5.93 6.39 -0.69
N ASN A 359 5.36 7.24 -1.53
CA ASN A 359 3.91 7.23 -1.75
C ASN A 359 3.50 5.94 -2.48
N PRO A 360 2.23 5.51 -2.34
CA PRO A 360 1.72 4.42 -3.15
C PRO A 360 1.90 4.72 -4.65
N PRO A 361 2.03 3.68 -5.50
CA PRO A 361 2.20 3.85 -6.93
C PRO A 361 1.10 4.73 -7.53
N GLN A 362 1.48 5.60 -8.47
CA GLN A 362 0.53 6.43 -9.22
C GLN A 362 -0.01 5.64 -10.42
N GLY A 363 -1.01 4.79 -10.19
CA GLY A 363 -1.56 3.97 -11.25
C GLY A 363 -2.48 2.88 -10.76
N VAL A 364 -3.09 2.18 -11.71
CA VAL A 364 -3.82 0.93 -11.46
C VAL A 364 -2.79 -0.18 -11.33
N ILE A 365 -2.77 -0.85 -10.18
CA ILE A 365 -1.91 -1.99 -9.92
C ILE A 365 -2.59 -3.23 -10.49
N ILE A 366 -1.88 -3.93 -11.37
CA ILE A 366 -2.38 -5.10 -12.08
C ILE A 366 -1.45 -6.26 -11.73
N TYR A 367 -2.03 -7.29 -11.13
CA TYR A 367 -1.31 -8.52 -10.79
C TYR A 367 -1.72 -9.64 -11.74
N TYR A 368 -0.76 -10.49 -12.08
CA TYR A 368 -1.03 -11.74 -12.77
C TYR A 368 0.02 -12.79 -12.40
N TRP A 369 -0.41 -14.05 -12.33
CA TRP A 369 0.45 -15.20 -12.11
C TRP A 369 0.77 -15.87 -13.45
N LEU A 370 2.02 -16.29 -13.63
CA LEU A 370 2.45 -17.13 -14.74
C LEU A 370 3.01 -18.44 -14.18
N ASN A 371 2.49 -19.59 -14.60
CA ASN A 371 2.97 -20.88 -14.09
C ASN A 371 4.41 -21.20 -14.51
N GLU A 372 4.84 -20.65 -15.64
CA GLU A 372 6.20 -20.76 -16.17
C GLU A 372 6.52 -19.47 -16.93
N ALA A 373 7.81 -19.17 -17.09
CA ALA A 373 8.22 -18.03 -17.91
C ALA A 373 7.87 -18.29 -19.39
N PRO A 374 7.04 -17.45 -20.03
CA PRO A 374 6.58 -17.69 -21.39
C PRO A 374 7.70 -17.49 -22.41
N THR A 375 7.77 -18.37 -23.42
CA THR A 375 8.71 -18.24 -24.54
C THR A 375 8.28 -17.20 -25.56
N ASP A 376 6.97 -17.08 -25.76
CA ASP A 376 6.37 -16.11 -26.68
C ASP A 376 5.99 -14.81 -25.97
N PRO A 377 5.97 -13.65 -26.67
CA PRO A 377 5.56 -12.39 -26.08
C PRO A 377 4.12 -12.45 -25.56
N ILE A 378 3.93 -11.98 -24.32
CA ILE A 378 2.60 -11.78 -23.72
C ILE A 378 2.16 -10.33 -23.90
N ALA A 379 0.85 -10.10 -23.80
CA ALA A 379 0.28 -8.76 -23.95
C ALA A 379 -0.73 -8.43 -22.85
N LEU A 380 -0.71 -7.17 -22.40
CA LEU A 380 -1.68 -6.60 -21.50
C LEU A 380 -2.35 -5.41 -22.20
N THR A 381 -3.66 -5.46 -22.37
CA THR A 381 -4.44 -4.39 -23.01
C THR A 381 -5.39 -3.77 -22.02
N VAL A 382 -5.38 -2.45 -21.91
CA VAL A 382 -6.36 -1.69 -21.12
C VAL A 382 -7.38 -1.09 -22.08
N LEU A 383 -8.66 -1.24 -21.75
CA LEU A 383 -9.79 -0.74 -22.52
C LEU A 383 -10.68 0.17 -21.67
N ASP A 384 -11.40 1.07 -22.34
CA ASP A 384 -12.46 1.86 -21.72
C ASP A 384 -13.75 1.04 -21.53
N SER A 385 -14.77 1.65 -20.93
CA SER A 385 -16.09 1.04 -20.70
C SER A 385 -16.84 0.66 -21.98
N GLU A 386 -16.43 1.19 -23.14
CA GLU A 386 -16.99 0.86 -24.46
C GLU A 386 -16.18 -0.24 -25.18
N ASN A 387 -15.16 -0.80 -24.52
CA ASN A 387 -14.19 -1.76 -25.07
C ASN A 387 -13.28 -1.17 -26.18
N ASN A 388 -13.09 0.15 -26.22
CA ASN A 388 -12.06 0.73 -27.07
C ASN A 388 -10.69 0.54 -26.41
N GLU A 389 -9.70 0.11 -27.20
CA GLU A 389 -8.31 -0.01 -26.72
C GLU A 389 -7.75 1.37 -26.33
N ILE A 390 -7.34 1.51 -25.08
CA ILE A 390 -6.63 2.71 -24.58
C ILE A 390 -5.14 2.55 -24.83
N LYS A 391 -4.55 1.45 -24.33
CA LYS A 391 -3.11 1.19 -24.43
C LYS A 391 -2.85 -0.32 -24.33
N ARG A 392 -1.89 -0.79 -25.13
CA ARG A 392 -1.41 -2.17 -25.12
C ARG A 392 0.07 -2.23 -24.77
N PHE A 393 0.43 -3.16 -23.90
CA PHE A 393 1.78 -3.41 -23.41
C PHE A 393 2.21 -4.83 -23.78
N THR A 394 3.49 -5.04 -24.10
CA THR A 394 4.02 -6.35 -24.50
C THR A 394 5.30 -6.69 -23.75
N SER A 395 5.58 -7.99 -23.53
CA SER A 395 6.81 -8.42 -22.85
C SER A 395 8.05 -8.38 -23.73
N LYS A 396 7.88 -8.25 -25.06
CA LYS A 396 8.95 -7.99 -26.02
C LYS A 396 8.67 -6.66 -26.73
N PRO A 397 9.65 -5.74 -26.81
CA PRO A 397 9.52 -4.55 -27.65
C PRO A 397 9.31 -4.96 -29.12
N ALA A 398 8.55 -4.18 -29.88
CA ALA A 398 8.45 -4.39 -31.32
C ALA A 398 9.85 -4.27 -31.97
N ASP A 399 10.23 -5.24 -32.82
CA ASP A 399 11.47 -5.18 -33.60
C ASP A 399 11.48 -3.92 -34.48
N THR A 400 12.15 -2.85 -34.03
CA THR A 400 12.35 -1.65 -34.84
C THR A 400 13.55 -1.84 -35.78
N THR A 401 13.49 -2.81 -36.69
CA THR A 401 14.47 -2.96 -37.78
C THR A 401 14.21 -2.03 -38.97
N ALA A 402 13.22 -1.14 -38.89
CA ALA A 402 12.93 -0.12 -39.89
C ALA A 402 13.09 1.32 -39.36
N ALA A 403 14.20 1.64 -38.70
CA ALA A 403 14.56 3.02 -38.36
C ALA A 403 15.94 3.36 -38.94
N THR A 404 15.93 4.25 -39.93
CA THR A 404 17.08 4.92 -40.54
C THR A 404 18.10 5.40 -39.51
N LYS A 405 19.39 5.14 -39.81
CA LYS A 405 20.57 5.72 -39.17
C LYS A 405 20.41 7.23 -38.99
N ASN A 406 19.99 7.67 -37.82
CA ASN A 406 20.23 8.99 -37.25
C ASN A 406 20.24 8.83 -35.74
N ASN A 407 21.20 9.47 -35.08
CA ASN A 407 21.54 9.34 -33.65
C ASN A 407 20.47 9.86 -32.67
N ASP A 408 19.19 9.74 -33.01
CA ASP A 408 18.10 10.02 -32.09
C ASP A 408 17.91 8.76 -31.25
N LYS A 409 18.53 8.74 -30.06
CA LYS A 409 18.13 7.81 -29.00
C LYS A 409 16.63 8.04 -28.78
N LYS A 410 15.78 7.18 -29.36
CA LYS A 410 14.43 7.03 -28.83
C LYS A 410 14.62 6.56 -27.40
N GLU A 411 14.40 7.45 -26.44
CA GLU A 411 14.05 7.03 -25.10
C GLU A 411 12.76 6.22 -25.24
N GLU A 412 12.90 4.90 -25.39
CA GLU A 412 11.82 3.94 -25.18
C GLU A 412 11.23 4.26 -23.81
N ASP A 413 9.90 4.35 -23.73
CA ASP A 413 9.20 4.48 -22.45
C ASP A 413 9.65 3.31 -21.56
N PRO A 414 10.49 3.54 -20.52
CA PRO A 414 11.04 2.47 -19.71
C PRO A 414 9.95 1.73 -18.92
N ASN A 415 8.72 2.27 -18.90
CA ASN A 415 7.55 1.70 -18.25
C ASN A 415 6.66 0.88 -19.21
N ALA A 416 7.08 0.65 -20.47
CA ALA A 416 6.27 -0.03 -21.49
C ALA A 416 6.48 -1.55 -21.58
N ILE A 417 7.45 -2.12 -20.85
CA ILE A 417 7.74 -3.57 -20.92
C ILE A 417 6.94 -4.30 -19.86
N LEU A 418 6.09 -5.21 -20.31
CA LEU A 418 5.29 -6.07 -19.43
C LEU A 418 6.18 -7.18 -18.83
N PRO A 419 6.27 -7.32 -17.49
CA PRO A 419 7.01 -8.42 -16.87
C PRO A 419 6.52 -9.80 -17.32
N ALA A 420 7.42 -10.77 -17.47
CA ALA A 420 7.07 -12.12 -17.90
C ALA A 420 7.91 -13.17 -17.16
N LYS A 421 7.97 -13.06 -15.83
CA LYS A 421 8.68 -13.99 -14.96
C LYS A 421 7.74 -15.12 -14.52
N GLU A 422 8.27 -16.30 -14.22
CA GLU A 422 7.51 -17.33 -13.51
C GLU A 422 7.05 -16.79 -12.14
N GLY A 423 5.83 -17.13 -11.73
CA GLY A 423 5.21 -16.68 -10.49
C GLY A 423 4.41 -15.38 -10.62
N LEU A 424 4.27 -14.66 -9.51
CA LEU A 424 3.50 -13.42 -9.43
C LEU A 424 4.26 -12.27 -10.14
N ASN A 425 3.58 -11.63 -11.07
CA ASN A 425 4.03 -10.44 -11.77
C ASN A 425 3.14 -9.26 -11.41
N ARG A 426 3.74 -8.08 -11.41
CA ARG A 426 3.08 -6.82 -11.08
C ARG A 426 3.35 -5.79 -12.17
N PHE A 427 2.30 -5.12 -12.62
CA PHE A 427 2.37 -4.05 -13.61
C PHE A 427 1.55 -2.85 -13.15
N ILE A 428 2.05 -1.64 -13.35
CA ILE A 428 1.35 -0.41 -12.98
C ILE A 428 1.00 0.35 -14.25
N TRP A 429 -0.30 0.45 -14.56
CA TRP A 429 -0.77 1.38 -15.58
C TRP A 429 -0.93 2.76 -14.97
N ASP A 430 -0.18 3.74 -15.47
CA ASP A 430 -0.19 5.15 -15.02
C ASP A 430 -1.50 5.91 -15.29
N MET A 431 -2.55 5.19 -15.71
CA MET A 431 -3.85 5.70 -16.11
C MET A 431 -3.78 6.65 -17.32
N ARG A 432 -2.73 6.64 -18.13
CA ARG A 432 -2.63 7.56 -19.27
C ARG A 432 -3.09 6.93 -20.57
N TYR A 433 -3.87 7.71 -21.30
CA TYR A 433 -4.12 7.53 -22.73
C TYR A 433 -2.83 7.80 -23.52
N PRO A 434 -2.76 7.40 -24.81
CA PRO A 434 -1.59 7.66 -25.64
C PRO A 434 -1.23 9.15 -25.70
N GLU A 435 0.06 9.47 -25.73
CA GLU A 435 0.53 10.84 -25.96
C GLU A 435 0.39 11.25 -27.44
N ALA A 436 0.60 12.53 -27.73
CA ALA A 436 0.68 13.01 -29.11
C ALA A 436 2.00 12.56 -29.78
N THR A 437 1.99 12.37 -31.09
CA THR A 437 3.16 12.04 -31.91
C THR A 437 4.28 13.03 -31.65
N LYS A 438 5.51 12.59 -31.39
CA LYS A 438 6.63 13.53 -31.18
C LYS A 438 7.04 14.27 -32.47
N VAL A 439 7.55 15.49 -32.32
CA VAL A 439 8.18 16.27 -33.41
C VAL A 439 9.69 16.28 -33.15
N PRO A 440 10.49 15.44 -33.85
CA PRO A 440 11.91 15.30 -33.56
C PRO A 440 12.65 16.63 -33.64
N GLY A 441 13.37 17.00 -32.59
CA GLY A 441 14.15 18.24 -32.55
C GLY A 441 13.33 19.49 -32.18
N ASP A 442 12.09 19.34 -31.72
CA ASP A 442 11.38 20.44 -31.06
C ASP A 442 11.82 20.57 -29.60
N LEU A 443 12.93 21.28 -29.40
CA LEU A 443 13.55 21.49 -28.08
C LEU A 443 12.66 22.26 -27.09
N THR A 444 11.53 22.84 -27.53
CA THR A 444 10.64 23.61 -26.67
C THR A 444 9.52 22.79 -26.04
N THR A 445 9.08 21.71 -26.70
CA THR A 445 7.91 20.93 -26.25
C THR A 445 8.06 19.42 -26.32
N GLU A 446 9.09 18.87 -26.98
CA GLU A 446 9.28 17.42 -27.17
C GLU A 446 9.33 16.62 -25.85
N ASN A 447 9.78 17.24 -24.75
CA ASN A 447 9.84 16.64 -23.41
C ASN A 447 8.91 17.32 -22.39
N SER A 448 7.87 18.01 -22.86
CA SER A 448 6.91 18.67 -21.97
C SER A 448 6.07 17.63 -21.23
N ILE A 449 6.02 17.71 -19.90
CA ILE A 449 5.09 16.91 -19.09
C ILE A 449 3.64 17.16 -19.53
N ALA A 450 3.33 18.36 -20.02
CA ALA A 450 2.01 18.70 -20.53
C ALA A 450 1.68 18.04 -21.88
N ALA A 451 2.66 17.48 -22.59
CA ALA A 451 2.44 16.70 -23.80
C ALA A 451 2.12 15.21 -23.51
N THR A 452 2.14 14.80 -22.22
CA THR A 452 1.71 13.46 -21.82
C THR A 452 0.21 13.25 -22.09
N GLY A 453 -0.16 12.03 -22.42
CA GLY A 453 -1.55 11.71 -22.74
C GLY A 453 -2.52 11.93 -21.56
N PRO A 454 -3.81 12.19 -21.85
CA PRO A 454 -4.84 12.42 -20.84
C PRO A 454 -4.87 11.32 -19.78
N ARG A 455 -4.99 11.73 -18.51
CA ARG A 455 -5.24 10.76 -17.44
C ARG A 455 -6.70 10.31 -17.51
N ALA A 456 -6.93 9.02 -17.35
CA ALA A 456 -8.23 8.37 -17.40
C ALA A 456 -9.23 9.07 -16.46
N ALA A 457 -10.46 9.24 -16.95
CA ALA A 457 -11.57 9.71 -16.13
C ALA A 457 -11.92 8.68 -15.05
N THR A 458 -12.62 9.11 -14.00
CA THR A 458 -13.21 8.17 -13.05
C THR A 458 -14.31 7.36 -13.75
N GLY A 459 -14.44 6.08 -13.39
CA GLY A 459 -15.37 5.17 -14.07
C GLY A 459 -14.85 3.75 -14.14
N ASP A 460 -15.56 2.93 -14.92
CA ASP A 460 -15.26 1.52 -15.10
C ASP A 460 -14.37 1.29 -16.33
N TYR A 461 -13.45 0.35 -16.21
CA TYR A 461 -12.45 0.01 -17.22
C TYR A 461 -12.26 -1.50 -17.26
N VAL A 462 -11.62 -1.96 -18.34
CA VAL A 462 -11.34 -3.38 -18.56
C VAL A 462 -9.85 -3.57 -18.77
N VAL A 463 -9.31 -4.65 -18.21
CA VAL A 463 -7.95 -5.12 -18.49
C VAL A 463 -8.00 -6.52 -19.08
N GLN A 464 -7.19 -6.75 -20.10
CA GLN A 464 -7.06 -8.04 -20.77
C GLN A 464 -5.61 -8.52 -20.75
N LEU A 465 -5.37 -9.74 -20.27
CA LEU A 465 -4.07 -10.40 -20.33
C LEU A 465 -4.13 -11.53 -21.37
N THR A 466 -3.23 -11.49 -22.35
CA THR A 466 -3.10 -12.51 -23.38
C THR A 466 -1.78 -13.27 -23.23
N VAL A 467 -1.87 -14.59 -23.01
CA VAL A 467 -0.73 -15.52 -22.87
C VAL A 467 -0.99 -16.75 -23.73
N GLY A 468 -0.05 -17.12 -24.60
CA GLY A 468 -0.18 -18.32 -25.43
C GLY A 468 -1.44 -18.35 -26.33
N GLY A 469 -1.96 -17.18 -26.72
CA GLY A 469 -3.21 -17.04 -27.48
C GLY A 469 -4.50 -17.12 -26.65
N THR A 470 -4.42 -17.34 -25.34
CA THR A 470 -5.57 -17.28 -24.42
C THR A 470 -5.67 -15.88 -23.80
N THR A 471 -6.86 -15.28 -23.81
CA THR A 471 -7.11 -13.96 -23.21
C THR A 471 -7.99 -14.10 -21.97
N GLN A 472 -7.51 -13.58 -20.84
CA GLN A 472 -8.30 -13.36 -19.63
C GLN A 472 -8.70 -11.89 -19.55
N THR A 473 -9.88 -11.62 -19.00
CA THR A 473 -10.47 -10.29 -18.94
C THR A 473 -10.96 -10.03 -17.53
N GLU A 474 -10.58 -8.90 -16.95
CA GLU A 474 -11.05 -8.44 -15.65
C GLU A 474 -11.52 -6.98 -15.73
N CYS A 475 -12.54 -6.65 -14.95
CA CYS A 475 -13.06 -5.29 -14.82
C CYS A 475 -12.46 -4.61 -13.58
N PHE A 476 -12.27 -3.29 -13.64
CA PHE A 476 -11.85 -2.51 -12.48
C PHE A 476 -12.42 -1.09 -12.54
N ARG A 477 -12.36 -0.39 -11.41
CA ARG A 477 -12.89 0.97 -11.28
C ARG A 477 -11.81 1.96 -10.86
N ILE A 478 -11.81 3.14 -11.50
CA ILE A 478 -11.07 4.31 -11.07
C ILE A 478 -12.04 5.25 -10.35
N SER A 479 -11.81 5.52 -9.06
CA SER A 479 -12.64 6.41 -8.27
C SER A 479 -12.02 7.77 -8.03
N ALA A 480 -12.88 8.74 -7.73
CA ALA A 480 -12.46 10.08 -7.36
C ALA A 480 -11.73 10.06 -6.01
N ASP A 481 -10.78 10.98 -5.84
CA ASP A 481 -10.24 11.28 -4.52
C ASP A 481 -11.40 11.70 -3.58
N PRO A 482 -11.62 11.01 -2.44
CA PRO A 482 -12.76 11.30 -1.56
C PRO A 482 -12.72 12.70 -0.93
N ARG A 483 -11.58 13.40 -1.03
CA ARG A 483 -11.40 14.79 -0.58
C ARG A 483 -11.84 15.82 -1.63
N VAL A 484 -12.09 15.38 -2.86
CA VAL A 484 -12.49 16.23 -3.99
C VAL A 484 -13.99 16.11 -4.20
N HIS A 485 -14.71 17.23 -4.07
CA HIS A 485 -16.15 17.29 -4.20
C HIS A 485 -16.56 17.91 -5.54
N VAL A 486 -16.34 17.18 -6.63
CA VAL A 486 -16.67 17.58 -8.01
C VAL A 486 -17.61 16.52 -8.61
N SER A 487 -18.57 16.93 -9.45
CA SER A 487 -19.49 15.99 -10.10
C SER A 487 -18.76 15.13 -11.14
N GLN A 488 -19.25 13.91 -11.35
CA GLN A 488 -18.75 13.03 -12.42
C GLN A 488 -18.84 13.71 -13.79
N GLU A 489 -19.94 14.44 -14.07
CA GLU A 489 -20.12 15.19 -15.32
C GLU A 489 -19.02 16.24 -15.55
N ALA A 490 -18.56 16.92 -14.51
CA ALA A 490 -17.47 17.88 -14.61
C ALA A 490 -16.12 17.19 -14.85
N MET A 491 -15.88 16.04 -14.21
CA MET A 491 -14.68 15.22 -14.46
C MET A 491 -14.65 14.67 -15.90
N ASP A 492 -15.80 14.23 -16.41
CA ASP A 492 -15.95 13.76 -17.78
C ASP A 492 -15.71 14.90 -18.78
N ALA A 493 -16.31 16.08 -18.54
CA ALA A 493 -16.11 17.27 -19.36
C ALA A 493 -14.63 17.70 -19.40
N GLN A 494 -13.95 17.66 -18.25
CA GLN A 494 -12.51 17.93 -18.16
C GLN A 494 -11.71 16.94 -19.01
N PHE A 495 -11.97 15.64 -18.86
CA PHE A 495 -11.29 14.60 -19.62
C PHE A 495 -11.52 14.76 -21.13
N GLN A 496 -12.75 15.02 -21.56
CA GLN A 496 -13.07 15.24 -22.98
C GLN A 496 -12.36 16.46 -23.55
N LEU A 497 -12.32 17.58 -22.81
CA LEU A 497 -11.58 18.76 -23.22
C LEU A 497 -10.07 18.46 -23.35
N TRP A 498 -9.49 17.76 -22.38
CA TRP A 498 -8.08 17.36 -22.44
C TRP A 498 -7.81 16.46 -23.65
N LYS A 499 -8.66 15.46 -23.91
CA LYS A 499 -8.56 14.58 -25.08
C LYS A 499 -8.59 15.38 -26.39
N GLN A 500 -9.52 16.32 -26.54
CA GLN A 500 -9.60 17.19 -27.72
C GLN A 500 -8.34 18.03 -27.93
N ILE A 501 -7.77 18.60 -26.85
CA ILE A 501 -6.54 19.37 -26.94
C ILE A 501 -5.37 18.47 -27.35
N ARG A 502 -5.24 17.27 -26.76
CA ARG A 502 -4.21 16.28 -27.14
C ARG A 502 -4.33 15.90 -28.61
N ASP A 503 -5.55 15.59 -29.08
CA ASP A 503 -5.80 15.22 -30.47
C ASP A 503 -5.41 16.36 -31.42
N LYS A 504 -5.66 17.62 -31.03
CA LYS A 504 -5.24 18.78 -31.83
C LYS A 504 -3.73 19.00 -31.86
N VAL A 505 -3.05 18.72 -30.74
CA VAL A 505 -1.58 18.71 -30.67
C VAL A 505 -1.02 17.62 -31.57
N ASP A 506 -1.60 16.41 -31.54
CA ASP A 506 -1.20 15.29 -32.40
C ASP A 506 -1.37 15.63 -33.89
N GLU A 507 -2.52 16.18 -34.29
CA GLU A 507 -2.75 16.65 -35.66
C GLU A 507 -1.69 17.67 -36.09
N THR A 508 -1.35 18.62 -35.21
CA THR A 508 -0.32 19.64 -35.45
C THR A 508 1.05 19.00 -35.64
N HIS A 509 1.42 18.06 -34.77
CA HIS A 509 2.69 17.34 -34.83
C HIS A 509 2.83 16.47 -36.08
N GLN A 510 1.79 15.72 -36.43
CA GLN A 510 1.73 14.94 -37.67
C GLN A 510 1.85 15.84 -38.90
N GLY A 511 1.18 17.00 -38.89
CA GLY A 511 1.27 18.02 -39.93
C GLY A 511 2.70 18.53 -40.13
N ILE A 512 3.40 18.88 -39.04
CA ILE A 512 4.80 19.32 -39.07
C ILE A 512 5.70 18.20 -39.62
N ASN A 513 5.53 16.97 -39.14
CA ASN A 513 6.31 15.82 -39.57
C ASN A 513 6.11 15.54 -41.07
N LYS A 514 4.88 15.63 -41.57
CA LYS A 514 4.57 15.50 -43.00
C LYS A 514 5.22 16.63 -43.82
N LEU A 515 5.11 17.87 -43.33
CA LEU A 515 5.72 19.04 -43.96
C LEU A 515 7.24 18.90 -44.08
N ARG A 516 7.92 18.44 -43.03
CA ARG A 516 9.37 18.18 -43.04
C ARG A 516 9.76 17.09 -44.03
N LYS A 517 8.97 16.02 -44.17
CA LYS A 517 9.18 14.98 -45.19
C LYS A 517 9.08 15.57 -46.60
N ILE A 518 8.09 16.41 -46.86
CA ILE A 518 7.93 17.08 -48.16
C ILE A 518 9.13 18.00 -48.44
N ARG A 519 9.57 18.80 -47.46
CA ARG A 519 10.76 19.67 -47.62
C ARG A 519 12.02 18.88 -48.00
N LYS A 520 12.27 17.74 -47.33
CA LYS A 520 13.39 16.85 -47.68
C LYS A 520 13.27 16.31 -49.11
N GLN A 521 12.06 15.97 -49.55
CA GLN A 521 11.84 15.52 -50.93
C GLN A 521 12.12 16.64 -51.93
N LEU A 522 11.70 17.88 -51.63
CA LEU A 522 11.98 19.04 -52.48
C LEU A 522 13.47 19.36 -52.58
N ASP A 523 14.24 19.14 -51.50
CA ASP A 523 15.69 19.29 -51.52
C ASP A 523 16.34 18.31 -52.51
N ILE A 524 15.91 17.04 -52.50
CA ILE A 524 16.36 16.02 -53.47
C ILE A 524 15.99 16.43 -54.90
N TRP A 525 14.79 16.96 -55.13
CA TRP A 525 14.35 17.41 -56.46
C TRP A 525 15.15 18.61 -56.95
N ASN A 526 15.48 19.55 -56.06
CA ASN A 526 16.35 20.69 -56.37
C ASN A 526 17.75 20.23 -56.79
N GLU A 527 18.31 19.22 -56.13
CA GLU A 527 19.61 18.64 -56.49
C GLU A 527 19.54 17.90 -57.84
N GLN A 528 18.50 17.09 -58.06
CA GLN A 528 18.34 16.29 -59.28
C GLN A 528 17.98 17.12 -60.52
N ALA A 529 17.26 18.23 -60.33
CA ALA A 529 16.81 19.11 -61.40
C ALA A 529 17.56 20.45 -61.40
N ALA A 530 18.82 20.47 -60.94
CA ALA A 530 19.63 21.69 -60.81
C ALA A 530 19.71 22.52 -62.11
N ASP A 531 19.70 21.85 -63.27
CA ASP A 531 19.75 22.49 -64.59
C ASP A 531 18.38 22.98 -65.09
N ASN A 532 17.29 22.73 -64.36
CA ASN A 532 15.94 23.15 -64.70
C ASN A 532 15.44 24.26 -63.77
N GLU A 533 15.57 25.50 -64.23
CA GLU A 533 15.20 26.71 -63.47
C GLU A 533 13.72 26.73 -63.07
N GLN A 534 12.82 26.19 -63.90
CA GLN A 534 11.39 26.17 -63.61
C GLN A 534 11.06 25.26 -62.42
N ILE A 535 11.67 24.07 -62.38
CA ILE A 535 11.47 23.10 -61.30
C ILE A 535 12.08 23.62 -60.00
N THR A 536 13.31 24.14 -60.04
CA THR A 536 14.00 24.65 -58.85
C THR A 536 13.29 25.88 -58.26
N THR A 537 12.79 26.78 -59.10
CA THR A 537 12.00 27.94 -58.66
C THR A 537 10.69 27.51 -57.98
N ALA A 538 9.96 26.57 -58.57
CA ALA A 538 8.72 26.06 -57.99
C ALA A 538 8.95 25.33 -56.66
N ALA A 539 9.98 24.48 -56.59
CA ALA A 539 10.34 23.75 -55.38
C ALA A 539 10.75 24.70 -54.24
N ASN A 540 11.54 25.73 -54.53
CA ASN A 540 11.93 26.75 -53.55
C ASN A 540 10.73 27.56 -53.05
N ALA A 541 9.79 27.94 -53.93
CA ALA A 541 8.58 28.65 -53.54
C ALA A 541 7.68 27.81 -52.61
N ILE A 542 7.59 26.49 -52.84
CA ILE A 542 6.87 25.59 -51.92
C ILE A 542 7.62 25.48 -50.59
N LYS A 543 8.95 25.30 -50.62
CA LYS A 543 9.77 25.19 -49.42
C LYS A 543 9.67 26.43 -48.52
N GLU A 544 9.64 27.63 -49.10
CA GLU A 544 9.46 28.88 -48.37
C GLU A 544 8.09 28.94 -47.67
N LYS A 545 7.00 28.62 -48.38
CA LYS A 545 5.66 28.55 -47.79
C LYS A 545 5.56 27.54 -46.65
N LEU A 546 6.15 26.36 -46.83
CA LEU A 546 6.19 25.33 -45.79
C LEU A 546 7.01 25.77 -44.58
N THR A 547 8.14 26.45 -44.80
CA THR A 547 8.97 26.99 -43.71
C THR A 547 8.19 28.03 -42.90
N ALA A 548 7.50 28.95 -43.57
CA ALA A 548 6.67 29.95 -42.90
C ALA A 548 5.56 29.33 -42.03
N ILE A 549 4.94 28.23 -42.47
CA ILE A 549 3.95 27.49 -41.69
C ILE A 549 4.62 26.86 -40.45
N GLU A 550 5.73 26.16 -40.61
CA GLU A 550 6.45 25.52 -39.50
C GLU A 550 6.86 26.54 -38.42
N GLU A 551 7.37 27.71 -38.84
CA GLU A 551 7.77 28.80 -37.93
C GLU A 551 6.59 29.46 -37.18
N HIS A 552 5.36 29.28 -37.65
CA HIS A 552 4.16 29.69 -36.91
C HIS A 552 3.74 28.63 -35.87
N LEU A 553 3.95 27.35 -36.20
CA LEU A 553 3.54 26.23 -35.34
C LEU A 553 4.55 26.01 -34.20
N ILE A 554 5.85 25.98 -34.49
CA ILE A 554 6.92 25.66 -33.54
C ILE A 554 8.09 26.66 -33.60
N GLN A 555 8.90 26.70 -32.53
CA GLN A 555 10.08 27.57 -32.47
C GLN A 555 11.30 26.89 -33.10
N THR A 556 11.40 26.96 -34.42
CA THR A 556 12.49 26.33 -35.21
C THR A 556 13.89 26.87 -34.90
N LYS A 557 13.99 28.05 -34.27
CA LYS A 557 15.26 28.71 -33.93
C LYS A 557 15.76 28.40 -32.52
N ALA A 558 15.01 27.61 -31.74
CA ALA A 558 15.45 27.20 -30.40
C ALA A 558 16.68 26.30 -30.53
N ALA A 559 17.75 26.63 -29.80
CA ALA A 559 18.97 25.83 -29.76
C ALA A 559 19.10 25.04 -28.44
N SER A 560 18.29 25.39 -27.44
CA SER A 560 18.23 24.71 -26.15
C SER A 560 16.83 24.79 -25.53
N ALA A 561 16.52 23.89 -24.59
CA ALA A 561 15.28 23.95 -23.81
C ALA A 561 15.12 25.28 -23.04
N GLY A 562 16.23 25.96 -22.70
CA GLY A 562 16.22 27.26 -22.04
C GLY A 562 15.70 28.40 -22.92
N ASP A 563 15.74 28.25 -24.24
CA ASP A 563 15.27 29.29 -25.17
C ASP A 563 13.75 29.47 -25.12
N ARG A 564 13.02 28.53 -24.49
CA ARG A 564 11.59 28.71 -24.15
C ARG A 564 11.33 29.97 -23.30
N LEU A 565 12.34 30.44 -22.54
CA LEU A 565 12.26 31.64 -21.71
C LEU A 565 12.70 32.91 -22.46
N ARG A 566 13.42 32.76 -23.58
CA ARG A 566 14.01 33.88 -24.33
C ARG A 566 13.22 34.22 -25.59
N MET A 567 12.45 33.26 -26.11
CA MET A 567 11.76 33.38 -27.39
C MET A 567 10.24 33.34 -27.20
N PRO A 568 9.47 34.05 -28.06
CA PRO A 568 8.01 33.98 -28.02
C PRO A 568 7.49 32.56 -28.25
N SER A 569 6.51 32.15 -27.45
CA SER A 569 5.80 30.88 -27.61
C SER A 569 5.00 30.85 -28.92
N LYS A 570 5.11 29.74 -29.65
CA LYS A 570 4.38 29.47 -30.89
C LYS A 570 3.08 28.71 -30.63
N LEU A 571 2.29 28.44 -31.66
CA LEU A 571 0.95 27.86 -31.49
C LEU A 571 0.99 26.51 -30.76
N ASN A 572 1.96 25.65 -31.10
CA ASN A 572 2.11 24.35 -30.46
C ASN A 572 2.36 24.47 -28.94
N THR A 573 3.28 25.34 -28.54
CA THR A 573 3.56 25.63 -27.13
C THR A 573 2.34 26.17 -26.38
N LYS A 574 1.50 26.99 -27.03
CA LYS A 574 0.26 27.52 -26.43
C LYS A 574 -0.78 26.42 -26.22
N LEU A 575 -0.96 25.53 -27.21
CA LEU A 575 -1.86 24.39 -27.12
C LEU A 575 -1.42 23.42 -26.02
N ILE A 576 -0.13 23.07 -25.97
CA ILE A 576 0.43 22.17 -24.96
C ILE A 576 0.29 22.78 -23.56
N ASN A 577 0.50 24.09 -23.38
CA ASN A 577 0.32 24.71 -22.06
C ASN A 577 -1.14 24.72 -21.58
N LEU A 578 -2.11 24.73 -22.50
CA LEU A 578 -3.53 24.63 -22.12
C LEU A 578 -3.83 23.29 -21.43
N ILE A 579 -3.11 22.22 -21.79
CA ILE A 579 -3.23 20.91 -21.12
C ILE A 579 -2.91 21.05 -19.62
N SER A 580 -1.84 21.77 -19.24
CA SER A 580 -1.49 21.96 -17.83
C SER A 580 -2.58 22.64 -17.02
N ILE A 581 -3.33 23.57 -17.64
CA ILE A 581 -4.43 24.28 -17.00
C ILE A 581 -5.63 23.33 -16.83
N VAL A 582 -5.98 22.61 -17.91
CA VAL A 582 -7.11 21.67 -17.89
C VAL A 582 -6.83 20.53 -16.92
N ALA A 583 -5.62 19.98 -16.89
CA ALA A 583 -5.24 18.85 -16.04
C ALA A 583 -5.16 19.19 -14.53
N ALA A 584 -5.11 20.48 -14.17
CA ALA A 584 -5.08 20.95 -12.79
C ALA A 584 -6.48 21.16 -12.18
N ALA A 585 -7.52 21.26 -13.02
CA ALA A 585 -8.92 21.25 -12.58
C ALA A 585 -9.34 19.87 -12.05
#